data_AF-A0A370B0P2-F1
#
_entry.id   AF-A0A370B0P2-F1
#
_cell.length_a   1.000
_cell.length_b   1.000
_cell.length_c   1.000
_cell.angle_alpha   90.00
_cell.angle_beta   90.00
_cell.angle_gamma   90.00
#
_symmetry.space_group_name_H-M   'P 1'
#
loop_
_entity.id
_entity.type
_entity.pdbx_description
1 polymer ?
#
loop_
_entity_poly.entity_id
_entity_poly.type
_entity_poly.pdbx_seq_one_letter_code
_entity_poly.pdbx_strand_id
1 'polypeptide(L)'
;MNKAIVLLSLLAVNTVFIYSLERESMEGIIFKQNTSEIIYTQKEVIKEYENSRQIEHIYYRTDGSKAAQESVLLIDNELVYYETILDDLGMRGTIRREEDKMIISYNVDNILRERSIKWREGLVAGPMLGGFIIENRERVQQGEQIEFLLPFFDRQLLIPFKLNYIESDESEIEKEIIIEMKLKNFFLGMLVEPIEFVLDSSDGTIKEIHGPTILPDPQNSDKNQMLFADIFYSYKGAL
;
A
#
# COMPACT_ATOMS: atom_id res chain seq x y z
N MET A 1 6.10 -24.73 -37.35
CA MET A 1 6.07 -24.74 -35.87
C MET A 1 6.31 -23.32 -35.38
N ASN A 2 5.66 -22.89 -34.28
CA ASN A 2 5.81 -21.57 -33.60
C ASN A 2 4.85 -20.42 -33.97
N LYS A 3 3.55 -20.69 -34.11
CA LYS A 3 2.51 -19.66 -33.87
C LYS A 3 1.32 -20.16 -33.03
N ALA A 4 1.08 -21.48 -33.03
CA ALA A 4 -0.01 -22.09 -32.26
C ALA A 4 0.23 -22.18 -30.74
N ILE A 5 1.49 -22.20 -30.28
CA ILE A 5 1.82 -22.34 -28.85
C ILE A 5 1.67 -21.00 -28.10
N VAL A 6 1.89 -19.86 -28.75
CA VAL A 6 1.76 -18.53 -28.12
C VAL A 6 0.29 -18.12 -27.92
N LEU A 7 -0.63 -18.67 -28.72
CA LEU A 7 -2.06 -18.41 -28.56
C LEU A 7 -2.69 -19.22 -27.41
N LEU A 8 -2.06 -20.34 -27.02
CA LEU A 8 -2.55 -21.22 -25.96
C LEU A 8 -2.25 -20.68 -24.55
N SER A 9 -1.17 -19.90 -24.38
CA SER A 9 -0.89 -19.23 -23.10
C SER A 9 -1.79 -18.01 -22.86
N LEU A 10 -2.33 -17.37 -23.89
CA LEU A 10 -3.30 -16.27 -23.76
C LEU A 10 -4.74 -16.75 -23.53
N LEU A 11 -5.11 -17.95 -24.01
CA LEU A 11 -6.42 -18.55 -23.76
C LEU A 11 -6.52 -19.29 -22.40
N ALA A 12 -5.41 -19.79 -21.86
CA ALA A 12 -5.41 -20.44 -20.54
C ALA A 12 -5.68 -19.46 -19.37
N VAL A 13 -5.51 -18.15 -19.58
CA VAL A 13 -5.88 -17.12 -18.59
C VAL A 13 -7.40 -16.94 -18.47
N ASN A 14 -8.20 -17.45 -19.43
CA ASN A 14 -9.65 -17.19 -19.49
C ASN A 14 -10.56 -18.35 -19.04
N THR A 15 -10.04 -19.52 -18.65
CA THR A 15 -10.90 -20.69 -18.34
C THR A 15 -10.52 -21.45 -17.07
N VAL A 16 -9.99 -20.74 -16.09
CA VAL A 16 -9.94 -21.23 -14.73
C VAL A 16 -10.81 -20.30 -13.88
N PHE A 17 -12.12 -20.56 -13.86
CA PHE A 17 -12.96 -20.18 -12.73
C PHE A 17 -12.53 -21.07 -11.54
N ILE A 18 -11.32 -20.84 -11.02
CA ILE A 18 -11.01 -21.18 -9.63
C ILE A 18 -12.00 -20.35 -8.83
N TYR A 19 -12.71 -21.00 -7.91
CA TYR A 19 -13.49 -20.31 -6.89
C TYR A 19 -12.54 -19.35 -6.17
N SER A 20 -12.58 -18.07 -6.54
CA SER A 20 -11.90 -17.03 -5.78
C SER A 20 -12.77 -16.77 -4.56
N LEU A 21 -12.23 -17.04 -3.37
CA LEU A 21 -12.86 -16.52 -2.16
C LEU A 21 -12.54 -15.03 -2.12
N GLU A 22 -13.56 -14.22 -2.41
CA GLU A 22 -13.49 -12.77 -2.23
C GLU A 22 -14.02 -12.44 -0.85
N ARG A 23 -13.25 -11.66 -0.09
CA ARG A 23 -13.69 -11.10 1.20
C ARG A 23 -13.31 -9.64 1.32
N GLU A 24 -14.22 -8.86 1.86
CA GLU A 24 -13.88 -7.58 2.46
C GLU A 24 -13.25 -7.85 3.83
N SER A 25 -12.00 -7.44 4.03
CA SER A 25 -11.24 -7.69 5.26
C SER A 25 -11.20 -6.47 6.17
N MET A 26 -11.25 -5.27 5.61
CA MET A 26 -11.05 -4.02 6.34
C MET A 26 -11.82 -2.86 5.71
N GLU A 27 -12.36 -1.98 6.55
CA GLU A 27 -12.89 -0.68 6.16
C GLU A 27 -12.18 0.42 6.94
N GLY A 28 -11.87 1.54 6.28
CA GLY A 28 -11.20 2.69 6.88
C GLY A 28 -11.99 3.98 6.69
N ILE A 29 -11.93 4.87 7.68
CA ILE A 29 -12.40 6.25 7.58
C ILE A 29 -11.19 7.16 7.66
N ILE A 30 -11.05 8.05 6.68
CA ILE A 30 -9.89 8.92 6.52
C ILE A 30 -10.32 10.35 6.83
N PHE A 31 -9.72 10.92 7.87
CA PHE A 31 -9.91 12.30 8.30
C PHE A 31 -8.74 13.17 7.88
N LYS A 32 -9.02 14.44 7.59
CA LYS A 32 -7.96 15.44 7.47
C LYS A 32 -7.38 15.71 8.85
N GLN A 33 -6.05 15.63 8.97
CA GLN A 33 -5.37 15.69 10.26
C GLN A 33 -5.74 16.94 11.07
N ASN A 34 -5.91 16.80 12.38
CA ASN A 34 -6.31 17.86 13.32
C ASN A 34 -7.69 18.47 13.03
N THR A 35 -8.55 17.76 12.31
CA THR A 35 -9.94 18.16 12.05
C THR A 35 -10.87 16.96 12.24
N SER A 36 -12.18 17.21 12.27
CA SER A 36 -13.20 16.14 12.20
C SER A 36 -13.75 15.94 10.79
N GLU A 37 -13.07 16.49 9.78
CA GLU A 37 -13.51 16.42 8.38
C GLU A 37 -13.14 15.06 7.79
N ILE A 38 -14.16 14.26 7.42
CA ILE A 38 -13.98 13.05 6.63
C ILE A 38 -13.70 13.46 5.19
N ILE A 39 -12.57 13.02 4.67
CA ILE A 39 -12.14 13.30 3.29
C ILE A 39 -12.32 12.09 2.39
N TYR A 40 -12.12 10.88 2.92
CA TYR A 40 -12.27 9.64 2.17
C TYR A 40 -12.75 8.50 3.07
N THR A 41 -13.23 7.43 2.45
CA THR A 41 -13.35 6.10 3.07
C THR A 41 -12.52 5.11 2.26
N GLN A 42 -12.07 4.04 2.90
CA GLN A 42 -11.26 2.99 2.29
C GLN A 42 -11.92 1.63 2.50
N LYS A 43 -11.76 0.74 1.52
CA LYS A 43 -12.09 -0.68 1.64
C LYS A 43 -10.90 -1.53 1.21
N GLU A 44 -10.64 -2.61 1.94
CA GLU A 44 -9.75 -3.69 1.48
C GLU A 44 -10.57 -4.88 0.99
N VAL A 45 -10.22 -5.35 -0.21
CA VAL A 45 -10.77 -6.58 -0.78
C VAL A 45 -9.61 -7.54 -1.03
N ILE A 46 -9.72 -8.75 -0.50
CA ILE A 46 -8.78 -9.83 -0.73
C ILE A 46 -9.45 -10.90 -1.59
N LYS A 47 -8.78 -11.27 -2.68
CA LYS A 47 -9.16 -12.37 -3.57
C LYS A 47 -8.08 -13.44 -3.50
N GLU A 48 -8.44 -14.60 -2.97
CA GLU A 48 -7.51 -15.73 -2.82
C GLU A 48 -7.74 -16.77 -3.92
N TYR A 49 -6.64 -17.31 -4.45
CA TYR A 49 -6.57 -18.39 -5.44
C TYR A 49 -5.58 -19.46 -4.93
N GLU A 50 -5.47 -20.59 -5.63
CA GLU A 50 -4.65 -21.74 -5.17
C GLU A 50 -3.19 -21.38 -4.84
N ASN A 51 -2.55 -20.55 -5.66
CA ASN A 51 -1.15 -20.13 -5.50
C ASN A 51 -0.94 -18.61 -5.65
N SER A 52 -2.03 -17.84 -5.63
CA SER A 52 -1.95 -16.40 -5.81
C SER A 52 -2.98 -15.68 -4.94
N ARG A 53 -2.68 -14.41 -4.65
CA ARG A 53 -3.55 -13.54 -3.88
C ARG A 53 -3.53 -12.16 -4.50
N GLN A 54 -4.70 -11.57 -4.66
CA GLN A 54 -4.85 -10.17 -5.02
C GLN A 54 -5.40 -9.40 -3.83
N ILE A 55 -4.76 -8.28 -3.48
CA ILE A 55 -5.20 -7.37 -2.41
C ILE A 55 -5.46 -6.02 -3.05
N GLU A 56 -6.65 -5.48 -2.86
CA GLU A 56 -7.08 -4.19 -3.39
C GLU A 56 -7.42 -3.24 -2.25
N HIS A 57 -6.88 -2.03 -2.29
CA HIS A 57 -7.35 -0.91 -1.48
C HIS A 57 -8.14 0.04 -2.39
N ILE A 58 -9.40 0.29 -2.08
CA ILE A 58 -10.27 1.16 -2.87
C ILE A 58 -10.69 2.34 -2.00
N TYR A 59 -10.46 3.55 -2.51
CA TYR A 59 -10.75 4.79 -1.80
C TYR A 59 -11.94 5.49 -2.44
N TYR A 60 -12.87 5.96 -1.60
CA TYR A 60 -14.09 6.62 -2.01
C TYR A 60 -14.19 8.01 -1.39
N ARG A 61 -14.71 8.97 -2.17
CA ARG A 61 -15.10 10.28 -1.67
C ARG A 61 -16.35 10.16 -0.80
N THR A 62 -16.68 11.23 -0.09
CA THR A 62 -17.88 11.31 0.76
C THR A 62 -19.20 11.22 -0.02
N ASP A 63 -19.19 11.49 -1.33
CA ASP A 63 -20.33 11.29 -2.23
C ASP A 63 -20.45 9.84 -2.75
N GLY A 64 -19.54 8.95 -2.36
CA GLY A 64 -19.49 7.55 -2.76
C GLY A 64 -18.78 7.28 -4.09
N SER A 65 -18.31 8.32 -4.80
CA SER A 65 -17.51 8.15 -6.01
C SER A 65 -16.11 7.63 -5.69
N LYS A 66 -15.56 6.78 -6.57
CA LYS A 66 -14.20 6.26 -6.41
C LYS A 66 -13.18 7.39 -6.66
N ALA A 67 -12.22 7.55 -5.74
CA ALA A 67 -11.16 8.54 -5.79
C ALA A 67 -9.80 7.92 -6.19
N ALA A 68 -9.54 6.72 -5.69
CA ALA A 68 -8.29 6.03 -5.94
C ALA A 68 -8.47 4.52 -5.80
N GLN A 69 -7.52 3.78 -6.34
CA GLN A 69 -7.39 2.34 -6.12
C GLN A 69 -5.93 1.92 -6.16
N GLU A 70 -5.55 1.07 -5.23
CA GLU A 70 -4.31 0.31 -5.27
C GLU A 70 -4.63 -1.18 -5.39
N SER A 71 -3.81 -1.92 -6.12
CA SER A 71 -3.95 -3.37 -6.27
C SER A 71 -2.59 -4.04 -6.37
N VAL A 72 -2.41 -5.13 -5.64
CA VAL A 72 -1.24 -6.00 -5.76
C VAL A 72 -1.66 -7.40 -6.16
N LEU A 73 -0.87 -8.04 -7.01
CA LEU A 73 -0.95 -9.46 -7.31
C LEU A 73 0.32 -10.14 -6.79
N LEU A 74 0.12 -11.10 -5.90
CA LEU A 74 1.15 -11.95 -5.34
C LEU A 74 1.00 -13.37 -5.92
N ILE A 75 2.11 -14.00 -6.29
CA ILE A 75 2.19 -15.43 -6.63
C ILE A 75 3.24 -16.05 -5.72
N ASP A 76 2.88 -17.13 -5.01
CA ASP A 76 3.75 -17.75 -4.00
C ASP A 76 4.31 -16.74 -2.98
N ASN A 77 3.45 -15.80 -2.55
CA ASN A 77 3.77 -14.64 -1.69
C ASN A 77 4.78 -13.63 -2.25
N GLU A 78 5.18 -13.76 -3.52
CA GLU A 78 6.06 -12.79 -4.16
C GLU A 78 5.28 -11.79 -5.01
N LEU A 79 5.67 -10.52 -4.97
CA LEU A 79 5.07 -9.46 -5.79
C LEU A 79 5.34 -9.71 -7.28
N VAL A 80 4.27 -9.79 -8.07
CA VAL A 80 4.30 -9.93 -9.52
C VAL A 80 3.83 -8.65 -10.22
N TYR A 81 2.77 -8.04 -9.67
CA TYR A 81 2.19 -6.81 -10.19
C TYR A 81 1.72 -5.91 -9.07
N TYR A 82 1.96 -4.61 -9.20
CA TYR A 82 1.35 -3.57 -8.37
C TYR A 82 0.85 -2.46 -9.28
N GLU A 83 -0.32 -1.92 -8.94
CA GLU A 83 -0.93 -0.78 -9.61
C GLU A 83 -1.47 0.19 -8.57
N THR A 84 -1.28 1.48 -8.85
CA THR A 84 -1.99 2.58 -8.19
C THR A 84 -2.66 3.44 -9.25
N ILE A 85 -3.89 3.85 -8.97
CA ILE A 85 -4.69 4.77 -9.77
C ILE A 85 -5.18 5.86 -8.83
N LEU A 86 -4.82 7.12 -9.11
CA LEU A 86 -5.36 8.29 -8.42
C LEU A 86 -6.19 9.09 -9.43
N ASP A 87 -7.51 8.91 -9.37
CA ASP A 87 -8.43 9.43 -10.40
C ASP A 87 -8.40 10.96 -10.46
N ASP A 88 -8.32 11.63 -9.30
CA ASP A 88 -8.23 13.10 -9.18
C ASP A 88 -6.97 13.69 -9.82
N LEU A 89 -5.90 12.90 -9.92
CA LEU A 89 -4.63 13.35 -10.49
C LEU A 89 -4.40 12.84 -11.91
N GLY A 90 -5.37 12.12 -12.49
CA GLY A 90 -5.21 11.46 -13.79
C GLY A 90 -3.98 10.53 -13.82
N MET A 91 -3.61 9.97 -12.66
CA MET A 91 -2.32 9.32 -12.45
C MET A 91 -2.50 7.81 -12.35
N ARG A 92 -1.65 7.07 -13.07
CA ARG A 92 -1.51 5.62 -12.96
C ARG A 92 -0.04 5.24 -12.81
N GLY A 93 0.28 4.53 -11.73
CA GLY A 93 1.60 3.93 -11.51
C GLY A 93 1.52 2.41 -11.56
N THR A 94 2.47 1.74 -12.18
CA THR A 94 2.55 0.28 -12.15
C THR A 94 3.96 -0.23 -11.91
N ILE A 95 4.06 -1.37 -11.24
CA ILE A 95 5.26 -2.17 -11.15
C ILE A 95 4.93 -3.55 -11.70
N ARG A 96 5.76 -4.03 -12.62
CA ARG A 96 5.66 -5.39 -13.16
C ARG A 96 7.00 -6.09 -13.02
N ARG A 97 7.01 -7.27 -12.39
CA ARG A 97 8.20 -8.11 -12.31
C ARG A 97 8.41 -8.86 -13.62
N GLU A 98 9.65 -8.88 -14.10
CA GLU A 98 10.10 -9.62 -15.27
C GLU A 98 11.43 -10.30 -14.94
N GLU A 99 11.40 -11.58 -14.58
CA GLU A 99 12.59 -12.37 -14.22
C GLU A 99 13.51 -11.65 -13.20
N ASP A 100 14.62 -11.08 -13.67
CA ASP A 100 15.66 -10.38 -12.88
C ASP A 100 15.45 -8.87 -12.78
N LYS A 101 14.37 -8.34 -13.37
CA LYS A 101 14.06 -6.92 -13.48
C LYS A 101 12.65 -6.61 -12.99
N MET A 102 12.41 -5.33 -12.78
CA MET A 102 11.09 -4.76 -12.72
C MET A 102 10.98 -3.59 -13.68
N ILE A 103 9.79 -3.41 -14.21
CA ILE A 103 9.40 -2.23 -14.97
C ILE A 103 8.54 -1.37 -14.07
N ILE A 104 8.98 -0.13 -13.85
CA ILE A 104 8.19 0.91 -13.19
C ILE A 104 7.63 1.82 -14.28
N SER A 105 6.31 1.89 -14.35
CA SER A 105 5.57 2.74 -15.27
C SER A 105 4.85 3.85 -14.52
N TYR A 106 4.79 5.03 -15.12
CA TYR A 106 4.06 6.18 -14.61
C TYR A 106 3.39 6.91 -15.77
N ASN A 107 2.08 7.02 -15.70
CA ASN A 107 1.26 7.72 -16.67
C ASN A 107 0.49 8.84 -15.97
N VAL A 108 0.65 10.07 -16.44
CA VAL A 108 -0.13 11.25 -16.03
C VAL A 108 -0.49 12.02 -17.28
N ASP A 109 -1.76 12.42 -17.39
CA ASP A 109 -2.27 13.18 -18.55
C ASP A 109 -1.96 12.52 -19.90
N ASN A 110 -2.00 11.18 -19.95
CA ASN A 110 -1.64 10.35 -21.10
C ASN A 110 -0.15 10.38 -21.50
N ILE A 111 0.72 10.95 -20.67
CA ILE A 111 2.17 10.92 -20.85
C ILE A 111 2.73 9.73 -20.10
N LEU A 112 3.02 8.66 -20.85
CA LEU A 112 3.65 7.46 -20.33
C LEU A 112 5.16 7.64 -20.20
N ARG A 113 5.68 7.40 -19.00
CA ARG A 113 7.11 7.24 -18.72
C ARG A 113 7.35 5.85 -18.15
N GLU A 114 8.36 5.15 -18.67
CA GLU A 114 8.74 3.83 -18.14
C GLU A 114 10.24 3.73 -17.86
N ARG A 115 10.60 2.92 -16.86
CA ARG A 115 11.98 2.58 -16.54
C ARG A 115 12.09 1.12 -16.14
N SER A 116 13.05 0.42 -16.74
CA SER A 116 13.47 -0.91 -16.29
C SER A 116 14.64 -0.78 -15.32
N ILE A 117 14.53 -1.43 -14.17
CA ILE A 117 15.59 -1.51 -13.16
C ILE A 117 15.73 -2.94 -12.67
N LYS A 118 16.91 -3.30 -12.13
CA LYS A 118 17.14 -4.62 -11.53
C LYS A 118 16.16 -4.86 -10.39
N TRP A 119 15.60 -6.07 -10.30
CA TRP A 119 14.78 -6.48 -9.17
C TRP A 119 15.54 -6.31 -7.85
N ARG A 120 14.83 -5.89 -6.81
CA ARG A 120 15.36 -5.74 -5.46
C ARG A 120 14.41 -6.38 -4.48
N GLU A 121 14.96 -7.19 -3.58
CA GLU A 121 14.23 -7.73 -2.44
C GLU A 121 13.79 -6.60 -1.48
N GLY A 122 12.75 -6.87 -0.70
CA GLY A 122 12.20 -5.92 0.27
C GLY A 122 11.30 -4.84 -0.36
N LEU A 123 10.82 -5.02 -1.59
CA LEU A 123 9.79 -4.16 -2.18
C LEU A 123 8.43 -4.43 -1.52
N VAL A 124 7.84 -3.40 -0.94
CA VAL A 124 6.50 -3.40 -0.35
C VAL A 124 5.65 -2.39 -1.09
N ALA A 125 4.42 -2.76 -1.44
CA ALA A 125 3.43 -1.86 -2.04
C ALA A 125 2.38 -1.47 -0.99
N GLY A 126 1.59 -0.42 -1.24
CA GLY A 126 0.58 0.10 -0.29
C GLY A 126 -0.29 -1.01 0.32
N PRO A 127 -0.98 -1.84 -0.50
CA PRO A 127 -1.79 -2.96 0.00
C PRO A 127 -1.04 -4.07 0.74
N MET A 128 0.29 -4.15 0.62
CA MET A 128 1.12 -5.12 1.35
C MET A 128 1.59 -4.58 2.71
N LEU A 129 1.54 -3.26 2.92
CA LEU A 129 2.21 -2.60 4.04
C LEU A 129 1.66 -3.06 5.40
N GLY A 130 0.34 -3.22 5.52
CA GLY A 130 -0.27 -3.68 6.76
C GLY A 130 0.20 -5.07 7.17
N GLY A 131 0.14 -6.03 6.24
CA GLY A 131 0.67 -7.39 6.48
C GLY A 131 2.16 -7.39 6.80
N PHE A 132 2.96 -6.60 6.07
CA PHE A 132 4.39 -6.48 6.30
C PHE A 132 4.73 -5.98 7.71
N ILE A 133 3.99 -4.98 8.22
CA ILE A 133 4.17 -4.46 9.58
C ILE A 133 3.79 -5.53 10.61
N ILE A 134 2.63 -6.19 10.43
CA ILE A 134 2.13 -7.24 11.33
C ILE A 134 3.14 -8.39 11.45
N GLU A 135 3.71 -8.84 10.33
CA GLU A 135 4.70 -9.92 10.25
C GLU A 135 6.02 -9.57 10.95
N ASN A 136 6.38 -8.29 11.00
CA ASN A 136 7.65 -7.83 11.54
C ASN A 136 7.54 -7.15 12.92
N ARG A 137 6.34 -7.03 13.49
CA ARG A 137 6.08 -6.28 14.72
C ARG A 137 6.98 -6.69 15.89
N GLU A 138 7.15 -7.99 16.13
CA GLU A 138 7.91 -8.49 17.28
C GLU A 138 9.39 -8.10 17.20
N ARG A 139 9.96 -8.17 15.99
CA ARG A 139 11.34 -7.78 15.72
C ARG A 139 11.52 -6.27 15.92
N VAL A 140 10.59 -5.47 15.42
CA VAL A 140 10.60 -4.01 15.60
C VAL A 140 10.51 -3.63 17.08
N GLN A 141 9.62 -4.27 17.84
CA GLN A 141 9.47 -4.06 19.29
C GLN A 141 10.73 -4.46 20.09
N GLN A 142 11.48 -5.44 19.60
CA GLN A 142 12.78 -5.81 20.17
C GLN A 142 13.91 -4.84 19.79
N GLY A 143 13.60 -3.76 19.08
CA GLY A 143 14.54 -2.72 18.64
C GLY A 143 15.22 -2.99 17.31
N GLU A 144 14.81 -4.03 16.57
CA GLU A 144 15.35 -4.29 15.23
C GLU A 144 14.83 -3.25 14.22
N GLN A 145 15.75 -2.69 13.42
CA GLN A 145 15.38 -1.79 12.33
C GLN A 145 15.05 -2.60 11.07
N ILE A 146 13.76 -2.67 10.73
CA ILE A 146 13.29 -3.39 9.55
C ILE A 146 13.29 -2.42 8.36
N GLU A 147 14.12 -2.71 7.36
CA GLU A 147 14.24 -1.90 6.15
C GLU A 147 13.45 -2.49 4.99
N PHE A 148 12.88 -1.62 4.17
CA PHE A 148 12.12 -2.00 2.98
C PHE A 148 12.12 -0.87 1.95
N LEU A 149 11.56 -1.14 0.78
CA LEU A 149 11.50 -0.25 -0.35
C LEU A 149 10.04 0.04 -0.72
N LEU A 150 9.69 1.32 -0.84
CA LEU A 150 8.41 1.74 -1.42
C LEU A 150 8.64 2.34 -2.83
N PRO A 151 7.68 2.17 -3.75
CA PRO A 151 7.77 2.78 -5.07
C PRO A 151 7.48 4.27 -5.05
N PHE A 152 8.26 5.02 -5.83
CA PHE A 152 8.03 6.43 -6.09
C PHE A 152 7.93 6.67 -7.59
N PHE A 153 6.69 6.67 -8.09
CA PHE A 153 6.41 6.56 -9.52
C PHE A 153 6.82 7.79 -10.34
N ASP A 154 6.63 9.01 -9.84
CA ASP A 154 7.01 10.25 -10.56
C ASP A 154 8.50 10.25 -10.97
N ARG A 155 9.35 9.67 -10.11
CA ARG A 155 10.79 9.53 -10.37
C ARG A 155 11.20 8.15 -10.89
N GLN A 156 10.27 7.20 -10.93
CA GLN A 156 10.51 5.80 -11.31
C GLN A 156 11.66 5.19 -10.51
N LEU A 157 11.61 5.38 -9.19
CA LEU A 157 12.62 4.94 -8.24
C LEU A 157 11.98 4.14 -7.12
N LEU A 158 12.82 3.41 -6.37
CA LEU A 158 12.46 2.82 -5.10
C LEU A 158 13.13 3.61 -3.97
N ILE A 159 12.34 3.96 -2.96
CA ILE A 159 12.79 4.77 -1.83
C ILE A 159 12.91 3.86 -0.60
N PRO A 160 14.07 3.85 0.09
CA PRO A 160 14.24 3.04 1.28
C PRO A 160 13.59 3.68 2.52
N PHE A 161 12.77 2.89 3.18
CA PHE A 161 12.13 3.19 4.46
C PHE A 161 12.62 2.23 5.54
N LYS A 162 12.35 2.59 6.78
CA LYS A 162 12.54 1.71 7.93
C LYS A 162 11.40 1.82 8.93
N LEU A 163 11.10 0.71 9.60
CA LEU A 163 10.21 0.66 10.76
C LEU A 163 11.02 0.80 12.06
N ASN A 164 10.47 1.52 13.03
CA ASN A 164 11.02 1.64 14.38
C ASN A 164 9.87 1.56 15.39
N TYR A 165 10.13 0.99 16.56
CA TYR A 165 9.19 1.02 17.66
C TYR A 165 9.24 2.39 18.35
N ILE A 166 8.07 2.95 18.68
CA ILE A 166 7.96 4.11 19.57
C ILE A 166 7.53 3.58 20.94
N GLU A 167 8.35 3.82 21.95
CA GLU A 167 7.99 3.54 23.33
C GLU A 167 6.95 4.57 23.78
N SER A 168 5.77 4.10 24.19
CA SER A 168 4.74 4.97 24.76
C SER A 168 5.18 5.43 26.14
N ASP A 169 5.27 6.76 26.33
CA ASP A 169 5.47 7.34 27.66
C ASP A 169 4.27 6.94 28.56
N GLU A 170 4.58 6.29 29.68
CA GLU A 170 3.67 5.70 30.65
C GLU A 170 2.51 6.64 31.08
N SER A 171 1.37 6.59 30.38
CA SER A 171 0.01 6.77 30.96
C SER A 171 -1.09 6.60 29.91
N GLU A 172 -1.96 5.60 30.14
CA GLU A 172 -3.32 5.41 29.59
C GLU A 172 -3.57 4.47 28.39
N ILE A 173 -2.58 3.96 27.67
CA ILE A 173 -2.84 2.89 26.68
C ILE A 173 -1.86 1.72 26.79
N GLU A 174 -1.98 0.94 27.86
CA GLU A 174 -1.25 -0.35 28.06
C GLU A 174 -1.59 -1.43 27.01
N LYS A 175 -2.24 -1.09 25.89
CA LYS A 175 -2.81 -2.04 24.92
C LYS A 175 -2.50 -1.76 23.45
N GLU A 176 -1.69 -0.75 23.16
CA GLU A 176 -1.40 -0.38 21.77
C GLU A 176 0.10 -0.43 21.50
N ILE A 177 0.46 -0.91 20.30
CA ILE A 177 1.83 -0.97 19.82
C ILE A 177 1.96 0.11 18.76
N ILE A 178 2.85 1.08 18.97
CA ILE A 178 3.09 2.15 18.01
C ILE A 178 4.36 1.85 17.21
N ILE A 179 4.21 1.74 15.89
CA ILE A 179 5.31 1.55 14.95
C ILE A 179 5.41 2.77 14.04
N GLU A 180 6.60 3.33 13.92
CA GLU A 180 6.91 4.46 13.07
C GLU A 180 7.61 4.01 11.79
N MET A 181 7.05 4.39 10.64
CA MET A 181 7.72 4.34 9.35
C MET A 181 8.37 5.69 9.03
N LYS A 182 9.67 5.66 8.73
CA LYS A 182 10.39 6.85 8.25
C LYS A 182 11.37 6.53 7.13
N LEU A 183 11.78 7.55 6.40
CA LEU A 183 12.85 7.42 5.41
C LEU A 183 14.14 6.92 6.07
N LYS A 184 14.83 5.99 5.41
CA LYS A 184 16.13 5.49 5.90
C LYS A 184 17.20 6.59 5.88
N ASN A 185 17.17 7.47 4.88
CA ASN A 185 18.17 8.54 4.75
C ASN A 185 17.82 9.69 5.71
N PHE A 186 18.66 9.87 6.73
CA PHE A 186 18.49 10.90 7.78
C PHE A 186 18.26 12.32 7.21
N PHE A 187 19.01 12.72 6.17
CA PHE A 187 18.90 14.07 5.61
C PHE A 187 17.59 14.30 4.85
N LEU A 188 17.06 13.27 4.19
CA LEU A 188 15.75 13.34 3.53
C LEU A 188 14.61 13.15 4.54
N GLY A 189 14.84 12.36 5.60
CA GLY A 189 13.89 12.14 6.68
C GLY A 189 13.59 13.39 7.52
N MET A 190 14.45 14.40 7.52
CA MET A 190 14.13 15.70 8.11
C MET A 190 13.09 16.51 7.31
N LEU A 191 12.82 16.14 6.05
CA LEU A 191 11.89 16.85 5.16
C LEU A 191 10.57 16.11 4.95
N VAL A 192 10.50 14.85 5.38
CA VAL A 192 9.31 14.00 5.23
C VAL A 192 8.94 13.51 6.61
N GLU A 193 7.80 13.97 7.09
CA GLU A 193 7.23 13.56 8.36
C GLU A 193 7.04 12.03 8.39
N PRO A 194 7.26 11.39 9.55
CA PRO A 194 7.03 9.97 9.70
C PRO A 194 5.54 9.62 9.55
N ILE A 195 5.28 8.34 9.30
CA ILE A 195 3.94 7.76 9.37
C ILE A 195 3.91 6.84 10.59
N GLU A 196 2.95 7.06 11.49
CA GLU A 196 2.74 6.25 12.68
C GLU A 196 1.62 5.26 12.43
N PHE A 197 1.82 4.02 12.87
CA PHE A 197 0.85 2.94 12.83
C PHE A 197 0.55 2.53 14.27
N VAL A 198 -0.72 2.62 14.66
CA VAL A 198 -1.20 2.17 15.97
C VAL A 198 -1.81 0.79 15.80
N LEU A 199 -1.24 -0.21 16.47
CA LEU A 199 -1.64 -1.61 16.35
C LEU A 199 -2.34 -2.09 17.63
N ASP A 200 -3.34 -2.96 17.45
CA ASP A 200 -3.92 -3.73 18.56
C ASP A 200 -2.88 -4.69 19.14
N SER A 201 -2.66 -4.64 20.45
CA SER A 201 -1.68 -5.53 21.13
C SER A 201 -2.03 -7.02 21.04
N SER A 202 -3.30 -7.39 20.83
CA SER A 202 -3.75 -8.79 20.88
C SER A 202 -3.47 -9.56 19.59
N ASP A 203 -3.73 -8.95 18.43
CA ASP A 203 -3.57 -9.59 17.11
C ASP A 203 -2.60 -8.85 16.18
N GLY A 204 -2.18 -7.64 16.56
CA GLY A 204 -1.30 -6.78 15.77
C GLY A 204 -1.98 -6.01 14.65
N THR A 205 -3.30 -6.11 14.50
CA THR A 205 -4.03 -5.39 13.44
C THR A 205 -3.84 -3.87 13.57
N ILE A 206 -3.73 -3.18 12.44
CA ILE A 206 -3.54 -1.72 12.43
C ILE A 206 -4.88 -1.06 12.67
N LYS A 207 -5.05 -0.40 13.82
CA LYS A 207 -6.24 0.39 14.12
C LYS A 207 -6.17 1.77 13.52
N GLU A 208 -5.00 2.40 13.58
CA GLU A 208 -4.85 3.79 13.19
C GLU A 208 -3.59 4.01 12.36
N ILE A 209 -3.66 4.96 11.43
CA ILE A 209 -2.51 5.50 10.71
C ILE A 209 -2.53 7.02 10.82
N HIS A 210 -1.42 7.62 11.23
CA HIS A 210 -1.24 9.07 11.30
C HIS A 210 -0.06 9.50 10.45
N GLY A 211 -0.25 10.52 9.62
CA GLY A 211 0.85 11.13 8.86
C GLY A 211 0.50 11.41 7.39
N PRO A 212 1.50 11.57 6.52
CA PRO A 212 1.26 11.86 5.11
C PRO A 212 0.55 10.72 4.38
N THR A 213 -0.37 11.05 3.47
CA THR A 213 -1.06 10.11 2.59
C THR A 213 -0.75 10.37 1.11
N ILE A 214 -0.90 9.33 0.28
CA ILE A 214 -0.81 9.42 -1.18
C ILE A 214 -2.05 10.07 -1.81
N LEU A 215 -3.14 10.18 -1.06
CA LEU A 215 -4.39 10.76 -1.54
C LEU A 215 -4.25 12.29 -1.65
N PRO A 216 -4.76 12.91 -2.72
CA PRO A 216 -4.78 14.36 -2.84
C PRO A 216 -5.76 14.99 -1.84
N ASP A 217 -5.64 16.30 -1.58
CA ASP A 217 -6.68 17.04 -0.87
C ASP A 217 -7.90 17.19 -1.80
N PRO A 218 -9.09 16.68 -1.45
CA PRO A 218 -10.28 16.78 -2.31
C PRO A 218 -10.72 18.24 -2.54
N GLN A 219 -10.33 19.17 -1.68
CA GLN A 219 -10.61 20.61 -1.84
C GLN A 219 -9.53 21.35 -2.64
N ASN A 220 -8.34 20.74 -2.83
CA ASN A 220 -7.18 21.37 -3.45
C ASN A 220 -6.39 20.36 -4.31
N SER A 221 -7.09 19.53 -5.08
CA SER A 221 -6.50 18.43 -5.88
C SER A 221 -5.34 18.90 -6.77
N ASP A 222 -5.45 20.12 -7.30
CA ASP A 222 -4.53 20.67 -8.29
C ASP A 222 -3.18 21.13 -7.70
N LYS A 223 -3.04 21.18 -6.37
CA LYS A 223 -1.87 21.77 -5.72
C LYS A 223 -0.70 20.80 -5.50
N ASN A 224 -0.85 19.51 -5.84
CA ASN A 224 0.18 18.48 -5.58
C ASN A 224 0.75 18.56 -4.15
N GLN A 225 -0.08 18.95 -3.18
CA GLN A 225 0.33 19.01 -1.78
C GLN A 225 0.06 17.67 -1.13
N MET A 226 1.06 17.17 -0.42
CA MET A 226 0.93 16.00 0.41
C MET A 226 -0.07 16.31 1.53
N LEU A 227 -1.14 15.54 1.60
CA LEU A 227 -2.14 15.66 2.63
C LEU A 227 -1.71 14.86 3.85
N PHE A 228 -1.96 15.40 5.04
CA PHE A 228 -1.82 14.69 6.29
C PHE A 228 -3.18 14.18 6.73
N ALA A 229 -3.25 12.92 7.10
CA ALA A 229 -4.49 12.25 7.44
C ALA A 229 -4.35 11.42 8.72
N ASP A 230 -5.49 11.28 9.39
CA ASP A 230 -5.72 10.28 10.44
C ASP A 230 -6.68 9.24 9.86
N ILE A 231 -6.26 7.98 9.83
CA ILE A 231 -7.05 6.88 9.27
C ILE A 231 -7.41 5.92 10.40
N PHE A 232 -8.69 5.59 10.53
CA PHE A 232 -9.19 4.65 11.52
C PHE A 232 -9.80 3.43 10.83
N TYR A 233 -9.38 2.24 11.24
CA TYR A 233 -9.78 0.98 10.63
C TYR A 233 -10.72 0.15 11.49
N SER A 234 -11.55 -0.61 10.79
CA SER A 234 -12.39 -1.66 11.34
C SER A 234 -12.24 -2.91 10.48
N TYR A 235 -12.08 -4.06 11.13
CA TYR A 235 -11.84 -5.34 10.45
C TYR A 235 -13.10 -6.21 10.44
N LYS A 236 -13.34 -6.89 9.32
CA LYS A 236 -14.49 -7.79 9.14
C LYS A 236 -14.03 -9.25 9.21
N GLY A 237 -14.52 -9.97 10.22
CA GLY A 237 -14.19 -11.37 10.46
C GLY A 237 -12.88 -11.54 11.23
N ALA A 238 -12.84 -12.50 12.16
CA ALA A 238 -11.61 -12.87 12.86
C ALA A 238 -10.59 -13.42 11.84
N LEU A 239 -9.34 -12.96 11.95
CA LEU A 239 -8.19 -13.47 11.19
C LEU A 239 -8.01 -14.98 11.37
#